data_AF-A0A5J4U868-F1
#
_entry.id   AF-A0A5J4U868-F1
#
_cell.length_a   1.000
_cell.length_b   1.000
_cell.length_c   1.000
_cell.angle_alpha   90.00
_cell.angle_beta   90.00
_cell.angle_gamma   90.00
#
_symmetry.space_group_name_H-M   'P 1'
#
loop_
_entity.id
_entity.type
_entity.pdbx_description
1 polymer ?
#
loop_
_entity_poly.entity_id
_entity_poly.type
_entity_poly.pdbx_seq_one_letter_code
_entity_poly.pdbx_strand_id
1 'polypeptide(L)'
;MTETVAENTTQGGLKKAPYTWTQTLNDMTLEMKVPKGTPPKNLDVRITAGHLFIGLKGQPPILDADFTDQVNSTESTWELEGRENLTL
;
A
#
# COMPACT_ATOMS: atom_id res chain seq x y z
N MET A 1 18.72 -4.38 -17.06
CA MET A 1 17.47 -3.96 -17.73
C MET A 1 16.79 -3.05 -16.73
N THR A 2 16.98 -1.74 -16.91
CA THR A 2 16.50 -0.70 -16.02
C THR A 2 15.08 -0.29 -16.41
N GLU A 3 14.42 0.35 -15.44
CA GLU A 3 13.21 1.17 -15.52
C GLU A 3 11.86 0.47 -15.29
N THR A 4 11.28 0.77 -14.13
CA THR A 4 10.15 1.72 -14.09
C THR A 4 10.24 2.51 -12.79
N VAL A 5 10.84 3.71 -12.85
CA VAL A 5 10.46 4.77 -11.90
C VAL A 5 9.21 5.37 -12.50
N ALA A 6 8.06 5.13 -11.88
CA ALA A 6 6.88 5.92 -12.19
C ALA A 6 7.14 7.35 -11.70
N GLU A 7 7.82 8.16 -12.51
CA GLU A 7 7.71 9.61 -12.41
C GLU A 7 6.24 9.95 -12.61
N ASN A 8 5.56 10.25 -11.50
CA ASN A 8 4.12 10.44 -11.48
C ASN A 8 3.77 11.80 -12.09
N THR A 9 3.89 11.89 -13.42
CA THR A 9 3.58 13.07 -14.22
C THR A 9 2.06 13.17 -14.34
N THR A 10 1.55 14.29 -13.85
CA THR A 10 0.13 14.62 -13.80
C THR A 10 -0.44 14.69 -15.22
N GLN A 11 -1.25 13.71 -15.62
CA GLN A 11 -2.06 13.79 -16.83
C GLN A 11 -3.50 13.34 -16.55
N GLY A 12 -4.39 14.32 -16.39
CA GLY A 12 -5.84 14.14 -16.51
C GLY A 12 -6.59 13.77 -15.22
N GLY A 13 -6.93 14.76 -14.39
CA GLY A 13 -8.14 14.76 -13.53
C GLY A 13 -8.35 13.67 -12.48
N LEU A 14 -7.48 12.66 -12.38
CA LEU A 14 -7.60 11.56 -11.44
C LEU A 14 -7.04 11.98 -10.09
N LYS A 15 -7.86 11.87 -9.04
CA LYS A 15 -7.45 12.11 -7.66
C LYS A 15 -6.18 11.32 -7.39
N LYS A 16 -5.14 12.02 -6.92
CA LYS A 16 -3.86 11.44 -6.49
C LYS A 16 -4.16 10.28 -5.54
N ALA A 17 -3.73 9.07 -5.90
CA ALA A 17 -3.81 7.93 -5.00
C ALA A 17 -3.03 8.29 -3.71
N PRO A 18 -3.58 8.01 -2.51
CA PRO A 18 -2.94 8.36 -1.24
C PRO A 18 -1.73 7.46 -0.90
N TYR A 19 -1.21 6.72 -1.88
CA TYR A 19 -0.13 5.74 -1.74
C TYR A 19 0.82 5.80 -2.94
N THR A 20 2.06 5.39 -2.69
CA THR A 20 3.13 5.17 -3.67
C THR A 20 3.58 3.73 -3.54
N TRP A 21 3.98 3.11 -4.65
CA TRP A 21 4.53 1.77 -4.62
C TRP A 21 5.74 1.69 -5.54
N THR A 22 6.69 0.83 -5.17
CA THR A 22 7.86 0.51 -5.99
C THR A 22 7.99 -1.01 -6.05
N GLN A 23 8.37 -1.53 -7.21
CA GLN A 23 8.55 -2.96 -7.42
C GLN A 23 9.94 -3.23 -7.95
N THR A 24 10.55 -4.28 -7.40
CA THR A 24 11.76 -4.92 -7.90
C THR A 24 11.42 -6.29 -8.45
N LEU A 25 12.42 -7.01 -8.97
CA LEU A 25 12.23 -8.40 -9.42
C LEU A 25 11.86 -9.36 -8.29
N ASN A 26 12.18 -8.98 -7.04
CA ASN A 26 12.06 -9.84 -5.87
C ASN A 26 10.85 -9.44 -5.02
N ASP A 27 10.70 -8.15 -4.76
CA ASP A 27 9.75 -7.64 -3.79
C ASP A 27 9.10 -6.34 -4.27
N MET A 28 7.93 -6.05 -3.70
CA MET A 28 7.21 -4.78 -3.87
C MET A 28 7.12 -4.08 -2.52
N THR A 29 7.38 -2.77 -2.50
CA THR A 29 7.21 -1.92 -1.33
C THR A 29 6.09 -0.92 -1.58
N LEU A 30 5.12 -0.84 -0.67
CA LEU A 30 4.02 0.13 -0.73
C LEU A 30 4.09 1.08 0.45
N GLU A 31 4.06 2.38 0.18
CA GLU A 31 4.10 3.45 1.17
C GLU A 31 2.86 4.31 1.06
N MET A 32 2.22 4.62 2.19
CA MET A 32 1.01 5.44 2.19
C MET A 32 0.86 6.26 3.45
N LYS A 33 0.18 7.41 3.31
CA LYS A 33 -0.11 8.28 4.44
C LYS A 33 -1.50 8.00 4.99
N VAL A 34 -1.55 7.68 6.27
CA VAL A 34 -2.79 7.53 7.04
C VAL A 34 -3.04 8.79 7.86
N PRO A 35 -4.28 9.09 8.26
CA PRO A 35 -4.58 10.24 9.10
C PRO A 35 -3.71 10.27 10.37
N LYS A 36 -3.11 11.43 10.67
CA LYS A 36 -2.18 11.58 11.79
C LYS A 36 -2.81 11.14 13.10
N GLY A 37 -2.09 10.29 13.85
CA GLY A 37 -2.56 9.75 15.12
C GLY A 37 -3.40 8.48 14.97
N THR A 38 -3.46 7.90 13.77
CA THR A 38 -4.07 6.58 13.55
C THR A 38 -3.36 5.53 14.42
N PRO A 39 -4.07 4.89 15.37
CA PRO A 39 -3.48 3.83 16.16
C PRO A 39 -3.41 2.54 15.32
N PRO A 40 -2.34 1.73 15.42
CA PRO A 40 -2.19 0.49 14.65
C PRO A 40 -3.40 -0.46 14.75
N LYS A 41 -4.03 -0.53 15.92
CA LYS A 41 -5.23 -1.36 16.17
C LYS A 41 -6.46 -1.00 15.32
N ASN A 42 -6.48 0.22 14.76
CA ASN A 42 -7.56 0.70 13.89
C ASN A 42 -7.23 0.47 12.41
N LEU A 43 -5.99 0.13 12.07
CA LEU A 43 -5.64 -0.32 10.72
C LEU A 43 -6.04 -1.78 10.56
N ASP A 44 -6.60 -2.08 9.40
CA ASP A 44 -6.89 -3.42 8.92
C ASP A 44 -6.10 -3.61 7.64
N VAL A 45 -4.93 -4.24 7.77
CA VAL A 45 -4.03 -4.57 6.68
C VAL A 45 -4.07 -6.08 6.51
N ARG A 46 -4.55 -6.54 5.36
CA ARG A 46 -4.62 -7.97 5.03
C ARG A 46 -3.88 -8.19 3.74
N ILE A 47 -2.83 -8.99 3.83
CA ILE A 47 -2.02 -9.41 2.69
C ILE A 47 -2.27 -10.89 2.53
N THR A 48 -2.82 -11.28 1.39
CA THR A 48 -3.02 -12.67 1.00
C THR A 48 -2.30 -12.92 -0.32
N ALA A 49 -2.14 -14.19 -0.70
CA ALA A 49 -1.37 -14.52 -1.90
C ALA A 49 -1.85 -13.79 -3.17
N GLY A 50 -3.16 -13.53 -3.32
CA GLY A 50 -3.69 -12.87 -4.51
C GLY A 50 -4.31 -11.50 -4.26
N HIS A 51 -4.30 -10.98 -3.03
CA HIS A 51 -5.11 -9.82 -2.69
C HIS A 51 -4.53 -8.99 -1.54
N LEU A 52 -4.60 -7.66 -1.70
CA LEU A 52 -4.20 -6.65 -0.74
C LEU A 52 -5.40 -5.79 -0.32
N PHE A 53 -5.66 -5.79 0.98
CA PHE A 53 -6.63 -4.92 1.62
C PHE A 53 -5.96 -4.01 2.64
N ILE A 54 -6.20 -2.72 2.55
CA ILE A 54 -5.76 -1.71 3.51
C ILE A 54 -6.93 -0.79 3.82
N GLY A 55 -7.37 -0.78 5.07
CA GLY A 55 -8.47 0.07 5.52
C GLY A 55 -8.32 0.54 6.97
N LEU A 56 -9.17 1.49 7.33
CA LEU A 56 -9.39 1.88 8.72
C LEU A 56 -10.71 1.29 9.19
N LYS A 57 -10.74 0.74 10.41
CA LYS A 57 -11.97 0.20 10.99
C LYS A 57 -13.08 1.27 11.02
N GLY A 58 -14.21 0.94 10.39
CA GLY A 58 -15.37 1.82 10.31
C GLY A 58 -15.30 2.91 9.23
N GLN A 59 -14.29 2.89 8.36
CA GLN A 59 -14.15 3.79 7.21
C GLN A 59 -14.13 2.98 5.90
N PRO A 60 -14.38 3.60 4.74
CA PRO A 60 -14.11 2.99 3.44
C PRO A 60 -12.65 2.50 3.35
N PRO A 61 -12.39 1.37 2.67
CA PRO A 61 -11.03 0.90 2.44
C PRO A 61 -10.25 1.94 1.64
N ILE A 62 -8.96 2.06 1.97
CA ILE A 62 -8.03 2.93 1.25
C ILE A 62 -7.51 2.22 0.00
N LEU A 63 -7.27 0.91 0.11
CA LEU A 63 -6.87 0.03 -0.98
C LEU A 63 -7.56 -1.32 -0.81
N ASP A 64 -8.13 -1.84 -1.90
CA ASP A 64 -8.82 -3.12 -1.97
C ASP A 64 -8.64 -3.64 -3.40
N ALA A 65 -7.59 -4.42 -3.61
CA ALA A 65 -7.14 -4.79 -4.95
C ALA A 65 -6.47 -6.17 -4.98
N ASP A 66 -6.67 -6.88 -6.07
CA ASP A 66 -5.97 -8.13 -6.35
C ASP A 66 -4.56 -7.87 -6.86
N PHE A 67 -3.61 -8.70 -6.45
CA PHE A 67 -2.27 -8.69 -7.02
C PHE A 67 -2.30 -9.30 -8.43
N THR A 68 -1.47 -8.75 -9.32
CA THR A 68 -1.30 -9.29 -10.67
C THR A 68 -0.72 -10.71 -10.66
N ASP A 69 0.13 -10.99 -9.67
CA ASP A 69 0.79 -12.28 -9.44
C ASP A 69 0.73 -12.67 -7.97
N GLN A 70 0.94 -13.95 -7.68
CA GLN A 70 0.88 -14.44 -6.30
C GLN A 70 2.06 -13.94 -5.47
N VAL A 71 1.78 -13.39 -4.29
CA VAL A 71 2.78 -12.98 -3.30
C VAL A 71 2.89 -13.99 -2.17
N ASN A 72 4.05 -14.04 -1.51
CA ASN A 72 4.20 -14.84 -0.28
C ASN A 72 3.66 -14.06 0.92
N SER A 73 2.38 -14.26 1.24
CA SER A 73 1.74 -13.57 2.38
C SER A 73 2.39 -13.86 3.74
N THR A 74 3.18 -14.93 3.87
CA THR A 74 3.90 -15.23 5.11
C THR A 74 5.17 -14.41 5.27
N GLU A 75 5.78 -13.99 4.16
CA GLU A 75 6.97 -13.13 4.14
C GLU A 75 6.60 -11.65 4.04
N SER A 76 5.38 -11.32 3.63
CA SER A 76 4.89 -9.95 3.61
C SER A 76 4.60 -9.44 5.02
N THR A 77 5.19 -8.29 5.35
CA THR A 77 4.96 -7.59 6.62
C THR A 77 4.48 -6.17 6.36
N TRP A 78 3.97 -5.50 7.40
CA TRP A 78 3.62 -4.09 7.33
C TRP A 78 4.00 -3.40 8.62
N GLU A 79 4.35 -2.12 8.52
CA GLU A 79 4.80 -1.29 9.63
C GLU A 79 4.15 0.08 9.57
N LEU A 80 3.82 0.64 10.74
CA LEU A 80 3.29 1.99 10.87
C LEU A 80 4.28 2.87 11.63
N GLU A 81 4.97 3.75 10.90
CA GLU A 81 5.89 4.73 11.46
C GLU A 81 5.15 6.02 11.85
N GLY A 82 5.46 6.54 13.05
CA GLY A 82 4.96 7.84 13.50
C GLY A 82 3.44 7.97 13.66
N ARG A 83 2.67 6.88 13.49
CA ARG A 83 1.20 6.88 13.38
C ARG A 83 0.67 7.72 12.22
N GLU A 84 1.44 7.80 11.14
CA GLU A 84 1.07 8.54 9.94
C GLU A 84 1.58 7.91 8.63
N ASN A 85 2.69 7.17 8.67
CA ASN A 85 3.28 6.54 7.48
C ASN A 85 3.18 5.01 7.59
N LEU A 86 2.40 4.39 6.71
CA LEU A 86 2.27 2.93 6.61
C LEU A 86 3.14 2.44 5.46
N THR A 87 3.99 1.45 5.74
CA THR A 87 4.89 0.80 4.79
C THR A 87 4.63 -0.71 4.78
N LEU A 88 4.53 -1.29 3.60
CA LEU A 88 4.46 -2.74 3.33
C LEU A 88 5.67 -3.15 2.51
#